data_AF-A0A1M7U3C4-F1
#
_entry.id   AF-A0A1M7U3C4-F1
#
_cell.length_a   1.000
_cell.length_b   1.000
_cell.length_c   1.000
_cell.angle_alpha   90.00
_cell.angle_beta   90.00
_cell.angle_gamma   90.00
#
_symmetry.space_group_name_H-M   'P 1'
#
loop_
_entity.id
_entity.type
_entity.pdbx_description
1 polymer ?
#
loop_
_entity_poly.entity_id
_entity_poly.type
_entity_poly.pdbx_seq_one_letter_code
_entity_poly.pdbx_strand_id
1 'polypeptide(L)'
;MLKTWEVYKMALENPKAKFNRLAHRETFELNEKGQLISILSDTTRTDYACPKINEDWELVREPVDFMTAVNSGKSISDERGLVTRCTPEWLLERGMLSIELINSKWFIED
;
A
#
# COMPACT_ATOMS: atom_id res chain seq x y z
N MET A 1 8.07 -7.33 7.59
CA MET A 1 8.77 -7.65 6.33
C MET A 1 8.23 -8.97 5.82
N LEU A 2 7.89 -9.02 4.54
CA LEU A 2 7.36 -10.19 3.85
C LEU A 2 8.50 -10.98 3.20
N LYS A 3 8.38 -12.30 3.16
CA LYS A 3 9.20 -13.19 2.34
C LYS A 3 8.61 -13.32 0.94
N THR A 4 9.43 -13.71 -0.03
CA THR A 4 9.02 -13.86 -1.44
C THR A 4 7.76 -14.71 -1.62
N TRP A 5 7.61 -15.81 -0.87
CA TRP A 5 6.40 -16.65 -0.97
C TRP A 5 5.13 -15.94 -0.44
N GLU A 6 5.25 -15.07 0.57
CA GLU A 6 4.14 -14.27 1.11
C GLU A 6 3.70 -13.22 0.07
N VAL A 7 4.66 -12.63 -0.65
CA VAL A 7 4.37 -11.72 -1.77
C VAL A 7 3.52 -12.40 -2.83
N TYR A 8 3.90 -13.61 -3.28
CA TYR A 8 3.09 -14.34 -4.26
C TYR A 8 1.69 -14.66 -3.73
N LYS A 9 1.57 -15.07 -2.46
CA LYS A 9 0.26 -15.34 -1.85
C LYS A 9 -0.62 -14.08 -1.85
N MET A 10 -0.11 -12.96 -1.35
CA MET A 10 -0.84 -11.71 -1.27
C MET A 10 -1.18 -11.14 -2.66
N ALA A 11 -0.26 -11.25 -3.61
CA ALA A 11 -0.49 -10.80 -4.99
C ALA A 11 -1.57 -11.61 -5.71
N LEU A 12 -1.70 -12.91 -5.41
CA LEU A 12 -2.78 -13.74 -5.95
C LEU A 12 -4.15 -13.41 -5.30
N GLU A 13 -4.17 -13.08 -4.01
CA GLU A 13 -5.37 -12.65 -3.28
C GLU A 13 -5.81 -11.22 -3.66
N ASN A 14 -4.85 -10.35 -3.97
CA ASN A 14 -5.07 -8.98 -4.41
C ASN A 14 -4.13 -8.64 -5.59
N PRO A 15 -4.55 -8.87 -6.86
CA PRO A 15 -3.72 -8.64 -8.04
C PRO A 15 -3.23 -7.20 -8.24
N LYS A 16 -3.83 -6.22 -7.55
CA LYS A 16 -3.43 -4.80 -7.60
C LYS A 16 -2.41 -4.44 -6.52
N ALA A 17 -2.07 -5.37 -5.63
CA ALA A 17 -1.06 -5.14 -4.60
C ALA A 17 0.32 -4.92 -5.24
N LYS A 18 1.04 -3.94 -4.69
CA LYS A 18 2.41 -3.63 -5.11
C LYS A 18 3.38 -3.87 -3.96
N PHE A 19 4.62 -4.22 -4.28
CA PHE A 19 5.61 -4.64 -3.30
C PHE A 19 6.96 -3.98 -3.59
N ASN A 20 7.57 -3.40 -2.56
CA ASN A 20 8.92 -2.89 -2.62
C ASN A 20 9.90 -4.00 -2.27
N ARG A 21 10.86 -4.25 -3.16
CA ARG A 21 12.02 -5.08 -2.87
C ARG A 21 13.04 -4.24 -2.11
N LEU A 22 13.33 -4.60 -0.86
CA LEU A 22 14.16 -3.76 0.01
C LEU A 22 15.61 -3.61 -0.49
N ALA A 23 16.15 -4.64 -1.13
CA ALA A 23 17.54 -4.66 -1.61
C ALA A 23 17.82 -3.62 -2.72
N HIS A 24 16.81 -3.30 -3.54
CA HIS A 24 16.99 -2.47 -4.75
C HIS A 24 16.03 -1.29 -4.84
N ARG A 25 15.09 -1.15 -3.89
CA ARG A 25 14.03 -0.12 -3.88
C ARG A 25 13.23 -0.07 -5.18
N GLU A 26 13.04 -1.23 -5.79
CA GLU A 26 12.21 -1.43 -6.97
C GLU A 26 10.80 -1.84 -6.52
N THR A 27 9.78 -1.31 -7.19
CA THR A 27 8.39 -1.66 -6.97
C THR A 27 7.96 -2.75 -7.95
N PHE A 28 7.25 -3.75 -7.45
CA PHE A 28 6.78 -4.88 -8.24
C PHE A 28 5.27 -5.07 -8.11
N GLU A 29 4.64 -5.55 -9.17
CA GLU A 29 3.25 -5.99 -9.19
C GLU A 29 3.09 -7.31 -9.96
N LEU A 30 1.92 -7.93 -9.86
CA LEU A 30 1.61 -9.15 -10.60
C LEU A 30 1.01 -8.81 -11.97
N ASN A 31 1.59 -9.33 -13.04
CA ASN A 31 0.99 -9.21 -14.37
C ASN A 31 -0.16 -10.22 -14.57
N GLU A 32 -0.89 -10.09 -15.68
CA GLU A 32 -2.01 -10.98 -16.05
C GLU A 32 -1.64 -12.47 -16.17
N LYS A 33 -0.35 -12.78 -16.26
CA LYS A 33 0.19 -14.15 -16.35
C LYS A 33 0.66 -14.69 -14.99
N GLY A 34 0.46 -13.95 -13.90
CA GLY A 34 0.88 -14.36 -12.56
C GLY A 34 2.38 -14.19 -12.29
N GLN A 35 3.06 -13.31 -13.02
CA GLN A 35 4.49 -13.07 -12.88
C GLN A 35 4.73 -11.73 -12.21
N LEU A 36 5.69 -11.67 -11.27
CA LEU A 36 6.14 -10.42 -10.68
C LEU A 36 6.95 -9.63 -11.71
N ILE A 37 6.54 -8.39 -11.94
CA ILE A 37 7.16 -7.47 -12.89
C ILE A 37 7.59 -6.19 -12.19
N SER A 38 8.76 -5.66 -12.55
CA SER A 38 9.23 -4.37 -12.02
C SER A 38 8.50 -3.21 -12.71
N ILE A 39 8.08 -2.23 -11.92
CA ILE A 39 7.50 -0.97 -12.39
C ILE A 39 8.61 0.09 -12.31
N LEU A 40 9.31 0.32 -13.42
CA LEU A 40 10.24 1.44 -13.52
C LEU A 40 9.44 2.71 -13.81
N SER A 41 9.64 3.76 -13.01
CA SER A 41 8.84 4.99 -12.99
C SER A 41 8.83 5.83 -14.27
N ASP A 42 9.58 5.45 -15.30
CA ASP A 42 10.01 6.39 -16.36
C ASP A 42 9.94 5.81 -17.77
N THR A 43 9.75 4.50 -17.95
CA THR A 43 9.75 3.88 -19.27
C THR A 43 8.78 2.70 -19.31
N THR A 44 8.20 2.46 -20.47
CA THR A 44 7.38 1.30 -20.87
C THR A 44 8.10 -0.06 -20.75
N ARG A 45 9.17 -0.13 -19.97
CA ARG A 45 10.03 -1.29 -19.83
C ARG A 45 9.64 -2.08 -18.58
N THR A 46 8.95 -3.17 -18.85
CA THR A 46 8.67 -4.22 -17.86
C THR A 46 9.84 -5.19 -17.84
N ASP A 47 10.71 -5.12 -16.84
CA ASP A 47 11.72 -6.17 -16.62
C ASP A 47 11.13 -7.27 -15.72
N TYR A 48 11.29 -8.52 -16.14
CA TYR A 48 10.82 -9.68 -15.39
C TYR A 48 11.68 -9.90 -14.15
N ALA A 49 11.06 -10.01 -12.99
CA ALA A 49 11.75 -10.31 -11.75
C ALA A 49 11.97 -11.81 -11.61
N CYS A 50 13.21 -12.23 -11.31
CA CYS A 50 13.49 -13.55 -10.75
C CYS A 50 13.95 -13.35 -9.29
N PRO A 51 13.02 -13.16 -8.35
CA PRO A 51 13.36 -12.93 -6.95
C PRO A 51 13.96 -14.18 -6.32
N LYS A 52 14.94 -14.02 -5.42
CA LYS A 52 15.42 -15.15 -4.62
C LYS A 52 14.32 -15.57 -3.64
N ILE A 53 14.33 -16.85 -3.25
CA ILE A 53 13.28 -17.50 -2.45
C ILE A 53 13.00 -16.81 -1.10
N ASN A 54 14.00 -16.16 -0.48
CA ASN A 54 13.90 -15.57 0.86
C ASN A 54 14.31 -14.09 0.92
N GLU A 55 14.05 -13.36 -0.16
CA GLU A 55 14.22 -11.91 -0.13
C GLU A 55 13.22 -11.24 0.80
N ASP A 56 13.61 -10.08 1.30
CA ASP A 56 12.77 -9.24 2.14
C ASP A 56 12.06 -8.19 1.30
N TRP A 57 10.76 -8.10 1.54
CA TRP A 57 9.83 -7.25 0.82
C TRP A 57 8.98 -6.45 1.80
N GLU A 58 8.43 -5.35 1.28
CA GLU A 58 7.42 -4.56 1.96
C GLU A 58 6.23 -4.35 1.04
N LEU A 59 5.03 -4.47 1.59
CA LEU A 59 3.82 -4.09 0.86
C LEU A 59 3.83 -2.57 0.68
N VAL A 60 3.59 -2.12 -0.55
CA VAL A 60 3.41 -0.69 -0.84
C VAL A 60 2.07 -0.28 -0.25
N ARG A 61 2.12 0.71 0.64
CA ARG A 61 0.93 1.35 1.18
C ARG A 61 0.42 2.33 0.13
N GLU A 62 -0.68 1.99 -0.52
CA GLU A 62 -1.33 2.86 -1.50
C GLU A 62 -2.20 3.90 -0.77
N PRO A 63 -2.03 5.19 -1.08
CA PRO A 63 -2.86 6.21 -0.47
C PRO A 63 -4.29 6.11 -1.00
N VAL A 64 -5.26 6.26 -0.10
CA VAL A 64 -6.68 6.39 -0.39
C VAL A 64 -7.16 7.78 0.00
N ASP A 65 -8.29 8.20 -0.56
CA ASP A 65 -8.96 9.40 -0.09
C ASP A 65 -9.51 9.20 1.34
N PHE A 66 -9.76 10.31 2.03
CA PHE A 66 -10.23 10.30 3.42
C PHE A 66 -11.51 9.46 3.59
N MET A 67 -12.49 9.59 2.70
CA MET A 67 -13.77 8.89 2.85
C MET A 67 -13.61 7.38 2.69
N THR A 68 -12.78 6.94 1.76
CA THR A 68 -12.41 5.53 1.61
C THR A 68 -11.71 5.01 2.86
N ALA A 69 -10.78 5.78 3.45
CA ALA A 69 -10.09 5.43 4.68
C ALA A 69 -11.07 5.26 5.86
N VAL A 70 -11.95 6.24 6.10
CA VAL A 70 -12.94 6.22 7.18
C VAL A 70 -13.91 5.04 7.02
N ASN A 71 -14.42 4.83 5.81
CA ASN A 71 -15.40 3.77 5.53
C ASN A 71 -14.80 2.36 5.59
N SER A 72 -13.47 2.22 5.66
CA SER A 72 -12.81 0.91 5.79
C SER A 72 -13.13 0.20 7.12
N GLY A 73 -13.48 0.97 8.16
CA GLY A 73 -13.66 0.44 9.53
C GLY A 73 -12.38 -0.06 10.20
N LYS A 74 -11.23 0.09 9.54
CA LYS A 74 -9.91 -0.30 10.05
C LYS A 74 -9.19 0.88 10.70
N SER A 75 -8.04 0.60 11.29
CA SER A 75 -7.09 1.67 11.67
C SER A 75 -6.58 2.34 10.40
N ILE A 76 -6.33 3.65 10.46
CA ILE A 76 -5.83 4.45 9.34
C ILE A 76 -4.67 5.32 9.80
N SER A 77 -3.80 5.74 8.89
CA SER A 77 -2.83 6.79 9.18
C SER A 77 -2.69 7.78 8.04
N ASP A 78 -2.16 8.96 8.35
CA ASP A 78 -1.82 9.99 7.38
C ASP A 78 -0.37 9.84 6.88
N GLU A 79 0.05 10.73 5.98
CA GLU A 79 1.43 10.81 5.48
C GLU A 79 2.50 11.04 6.55
N ARG A 80 2.11 11.45 7.77
CA ARG A 80 3.01 11.63 8.92
C ARG A 80 3.12 10.36 9.76
N GLY A 81 2.38 9.31 9.40
CA GLY A 81 2.36 8.03 10.09
C GLY A 81 1.56 8.06 11.39
N LEU A 82 0.70 9.06 11.61
CA LEU A 82 -0.13 9.12 12.81
C LEU A 82 -1.28 8.12 12.68
N VAL A 83 -1.16 6.97 13.34
CA VAL A 83 -2.20 5.92 13.35
C VAL A 83 -3.36 6.35 14.24
N THR A 84 -4.57 6.26 13.70
CA THR A 84 -5.82 6.51 14.43
C THR A 84 -6.91 5.52 14.03
N ARG A 85 -7.87 5.27 14.92
CA ARG A 85 -9.15 4.68 14.53
C ARG A 85 -10.12 5.82 14.28
N CYS A 86 -10.65 5.89 13.06
CA CYS A 86 -11.61 6.92 12.71
C CYS A 86 -12.99 6.58 13.28
N THR A 87 -13.20 6.86 14.57
CA THR A 87 -14.52 6.75 15.20
C THR A 87 -15.34 8.03 15.01
N PRO A 88 -16.67 7.99 15.16
CA PRO A 88 -17.51 9.20 15.15
C PRO A 88 -17.04 10.26 16.15
N GLU A 89 -16.55 9.86 17.32
CA GLU A 89 -16.04 10.77 18.36
C GLU A 89 -14.76 11.47 17.91
N TRP A 90 -13.84 10.76 17.26
CA TRP A 90 -12.62 11.35 16.71
C TRP A 90 -12.91 12.41 15.64
N LEU A 91 -13.91 12.15 14.79
CA LEU A 91 -14.38 13.12 13.78
C LEU A 91 -14.97 14.39 14.42
N LEU A 92 -15.67 14.24 15.55
CA LEU A 92 -16.25 15.34 16.32
C LEU A 92 -15.16 16.16 17.03
N GLU A 93 -14.19 15.51 17.68
CA GLU A 93 -13.06 16.16 18.37
C GLU A 93 -12.17 16.96 17.42
N ARG A 94 -11.98 16.47 16.19
CA ARG A 94 -11.21 17.16 15.15
C ARG A 94 -11.97 18.31 14.49
N GLY A 95 -13.21 18.57 14.90
CA GLY A 95 -14.04 19.68 14.46
C GLY A 95 -14.30 19.63 12.96
N MET A 96 -15.24 18.79 12.51
CA MET A 96 -15.76 18.70 11.14
C MET A 96 -14.70 18.85 10.04
N LEU A 97 -14.22 17.74 9.48
CA LEU A 97 -13.50 17.64 8.20
C LEU A 97 -12.73 18.91 7.80
N SER A 98 -11.64 19.23 8.49
CA SER A 98 -10.76 20.29 8.01
C SER A 98 -10.33 19.96 6.57
N ILE A 99 -10.22 20.98 5.71
CA ILE A 99 -9.80 20.80 4.30
C ILE A 99 -8.45 20.06 4.23
N GLU A 100 -7.59 20.26 5.22
CA GLU A 100 -6.33 19.53 5.36
C GLU A 100 -6.54 18.02 5.55
N LEU A 101 -7.49 17.61 6.41
CA LEU A 101 -7.82 16.19 6.60
C LEU A 101 -8.37 15.57 5.32
N ILE A 102 -9.27 16.25 4.61
CA ILE A 102 -9.86 15.74 3.36
C ILE A 102 -8.79 15.57 2.28
N ASN A 103 -7.86 16.52 2.16
CA ASN A 103 -6.85 16.55 1.11
C ASN A 103 -5.57 15.77 1.43
N SER A 104 -5.44 15.25 2.66
CA SER A 104 -4.30 14.43 3.05
C SER A 104 -4.34 13.07 2.35
N LYS A 105 -3.16 12.46 2.17
CA LYS A 105 -3.05 11.06 1.75
C LYS A 105 -3.26 10.17 2.96
N TRP A 106 -4.24 9.28 2.87
CA TRP A 106 -4.56 8.34 3.94
C TRP A 106 -4.17 6.93 3.57
N PHE A 107 -3.83 6.14 4.56
CA PHE A 107 -3.44 4.75 4.38
C PHE A 107 -4.27 3.92 5.34
N ILE A 108 -4.77 2.79 4.86
CA ILE A 108 -5.47 1.83 5.70
C ILE A 108 -4.40 0.90 6.29
N GLU A 109 -4.41 0.77 7.60
CA GLU A 109 -3.55 -0.17 8.33
C GLU A 109 -4.27 -1.52 8.49
N ASP A 110 -3.52 -2.62 8.37
CA ASP A 110 -3.99 -3.97 8.66
C ASP A 110 -3.82 -4.36 10.14
#